data_AF-A0A4Q4BCE3-F1
#
_entry.id   AF-A0A4Q4BCE3-F1
#
_cell.length_a   1.000
_cell.length_b   1.000
_cell.length_c   1.000
_cell.angle_alpha   90.00
_cell.angle_beta   90.00
_cell.angle_gamma   90.00
#
_symmetry.space_group_name_H-M   'P 1'
#
loop_
_entity.id
_entity.type
_entity.pdbx_description
1 polymer ?
#
loop_
_entity_poly.entity_id
_entity_poly.type
_entity_poly.pdbx_seq_one_letter_code
_entity_poly.pdbx_strand_id
1 'polypeptide(L)'
;MRSASSSPPESTPKADMGLRNGPDEFGLVTRIIHWGMMLLIIGQLALGLRIGDMEPGLANLWLYGLHKTIGFGILALILARIGWHLISPPPPPLGPRTASFWAAR
;
A
#
# COMPACT_ATOMS: atom_id res chain seq x y z
N MET A 1 53.92 -5.12 22.54
CA MET A 1 53.12 -5.89 21.55
C MET A 1 52.06 -6.70 22.29
N ARG A 2 50.83 -6.19 22.37
CA ARG A 2 49.58 -6.92 22.71
C ARG A 2 48.51 -6.28 21.82
N SER A 3 48.31 -6.85 20.65
CA SER A 3 47.19 -7.77 20.35
C SER A 3 45.87 -7.02 20.31
N ALA A 4 45.49 -6.76 19.06
CA ALA A 4 44.34 -6.05 18.56
C ALA A 4 43.02 -6.33 19.30
N SER A 5 42.28 -5.25 19.53
CA SER A 5 40.83 -5.28 19.75
C SER A 5 40.14 -5.76 18.47
N SER A 6 39.67 -7.00 18.44
CA SER A 6 38.79 -7.47 17.37
C SER A 6 37.36 -7.00 17.65
N SER A 7 36.95 -5.92 17.00
CA SER A 7 35.54 -5.51 16.90
C SER A 7 34.71 -6.62 16.24
N PRO A 8 33.49 -6.93 16.72
CA PRO A 8 32.59 -7.86 16.03
C PRO A 8 32.18 -7.29 14.67
N PRO A 9 31.91 -8.13 13.65
CA PRO A 9 31.39 -7.67 12.38
C PRO A 9 30.03 -7.02 12.63
N GLU A 10 29.93 -5.73 12.31
CA GLU A 10 28.67 -5.01 12.19
C GLU A 10 27.77 -5.80 11.24
N SER A 11 26.80 -6.52 11.79
CA SER A 11 25.76 -7.18 11.02
C SER A 11 24.85 -6.08 10.48
N THR A 12 25.34 -5.40 9.45
CA THR A 12 24.54 -4.49 8.62
C THR A 12 23.24 -5.23 8.29
N PRO A 13 22.07 -4.75 8.75
CA PRO A 13 20.81 -5.26 8.25
C PRO A 13 20.77 -4.82 6.78
N LYS A 14 21.24 -5.68 5.88
CA LYS A 14 20.87 -5.54 4.48
C LYS A 14 19.36 -5.70 4.50
N ALA A 15 18.65 -4.59 4.29
CA ALA A 15 17.23 -4.63 3.99
C ALA A 15 17.08 -5.41 2.68
N ASP A 16 17.06 -6.73 2.78
CA ASP A 16 16.57 -7.61 1.75
C ASP A 16 15.07 -7.35 1.69
N MET A 17 14.68 -6.27 0.99
CA MET A 17 13.27 -6.00 0.73
C MET A 17 12.74 -7.15 -0.12
N GLY A 18 12.29 -8.19 0.57
CA GLY A 18 11.70 -9.37 -0.03
C GLY A 18 10.59 -8.91 -0.97
N LEU A 19 10.51 -9.53 -2.15
CA LEU A 19 9.39 -9.31 -3.06
C LEU A 19 8.05 -9.64 -2.37
N ARG A 20 8.08 -10.55 -1.39
CA ARG A 20 6.95 -10.97 -0.56
C ARG A 20 7.10 -10.45 0.88
N ASN A 21 6.00 -10.46 1.63
CA ASN A 21 6.02 -10.07 3.04
C ASN A 21 6.98 -10.97 3.83
N GLY A 22 7.87 -10.34 4.60
CA GLY A 22 8.73 -11.00 5.57
C GLY A 22 8.03 -11.15 6.93
N PRO A 23 8.67 -11.84 7.89
CA PRO A 23 8.12 -12.04 9.23
C PRO A 23 7.87 -10.73 9.99
N ASP A 24 8.70 -9.72 9.73
CA ASP A 24 8.71 -8.45 10.47
C ASP A 24 8.44 -7.23 9.58
N GLU A 25 8.32 -7.42 8.25
CA GLU A 25 8.13 -6.30 7.33
C GLU A 25 7.29 -6.60 6.09
N PHE A 26 6.60 -5.57 5.60
CA PHE A 26 5.88 -5.66 4.33
C PHE A 26 6.86 -5.72 3.16
N GLY A 27 6.63 -6.68 2.26
CA GLY A 27 7.41 -6.84 1.04
C GLY A 27 7.19 -5.70 0.05
N LEU A 28 8.11 -5.56 -0.89
CA LEU A 28 8.11 -4.48 -1.88
C LEU A 28 6.80 -4.43 -2.69
N VAL A 29 6.27 -5.58 -3.12
CA VAL A 29 5.01 -5.69 -3.88
C VAL A 29 3.84 -5.11 -3.09
N THR A 30 3.74 -5.43 -1.79
CA THR A 30 2.69 -4.91 -0.92
C THR A 30 2.75 -3.39 -0.80
N ARG A 31 3.97 -2.83 -0.64
CA ARG A 31 4.17 -1.38 -0.51
C ARG A 31 3.81 -0.65 -1.82
N ILE A 32 4.29 -1.15 -2.96
CA ILE A 32 4.03 -0.54 -4.28
C ILE A 32 2.52 -0.54 -4.59
N ILE A 33 1.84 -1.68 -4.41
CA ILE A 33 0.39 -1.76 -4.65
C ILE A 33 -0.35 -0.81 -3.72
N HIS A 34 0.04 -0.73 -2.44
CA HIS A 34 -0.62 0.15 -1.47
C HIS A 34 -0.46 1.65 -1.80
N TRP A 35 0.78 2.11 -1.98
CA TRP A 35 1.06 3.51 -2.29
C TRP A 35 0.55 3.90 -3.68
N GLY A 36 0.64 2.99 -4.65
CA GLY A 36 0.05 3.18 -5.98
C GLY A 36 -1.46 3.40 -5.92
N MET A 37 -2.19 2.57 -5.16
CA MET A 37 -3.63 2.78 -4.94
C MET A 37 -3.93 4.12 -4.25
N MET A 38 -3.15 4.51 -3.23
CA MET A 38 -3.34 5.80 -2.56
C MET A 38 -3.28 6.96 -3.57
N LEU A 39 -2.24 6.99 -4.42
CA LEU A 39 -2.08 8.04 -5.42
C LEU A 39 -3.22 8.05 -6.44
N LEU A 40 -3.63 6.87 -6.92
CA LEU A 40 -4.74 6.75 -7.86
C LEU A 40 -6.07 7.20 -7.24
N ILE A 41 -6.36 6.83 -5.99
CA ILE A 41 -7.58 7.23 -5.29
C ILE A 41 -7.62 8.76 -5.09
N ILE A 42 -6.50 9.38 -4.70
CA ILE A 42 -6.42 10.84 -4.54
C ILE A 42 -6.66 11.54 -5.89
N GLY A 43 -6.00 11.09 -6.96
CA GLY A 43 -6.21 11.61 -8.31
C GLY A 43 -7.66 11.43 -8.78
N GLN A 44 -8.25 10.28 -8.49
CA GLN A 44 -9.62 9.96 -8.83
C GLN A 44 -10.65 10.83 -8.08
N LEU A 45 -10.40 11.12 -6.80
CA LEU A 45 -11.23 12.03 -6.01
C LEU A 45 -11.16 13.45 -6.55
N ALA A 46 -9.95 13.96 -6.82
CA ALA A 46 -9.76 15.28 -7.41
C ALA A 46 -10.46 15.40 -8.78
N LEU A 47 -10.31 14.37 -9.63
CA LEU A 47 -10.97 14.32 -10.93
C LEU A 47 -12.50 14.25 -10.78
N GLY A 48 -13.00 13.43 -9.84
CA GLY A 48 -14.44 13.28 -9.57
C GLY A 48 -15.09 14.58 -9.10
N LEU A 49 -14.43 15.30 -8.18
CA LEU A 49 -14.89 16.63 -7.75
C LEU A 49 -14.87 17.61 -8.93
N ARG A 50 -13.80 17.59 -9.74
CA ARG A 50 -13.66 18.51 -10.87
C ARG A 50 -14.73 18.33 -11.94
N ILE A 51 -15.12 17.09 -12.26
CA ILE A 51 -16.19 16.81 -13.23
C ILE A 51 -17.60 16.98 -12.63
N GLY A 52 -17.76 16.85 -11.31
CA GLY A 52 -19.04 17.06 -10.63
C GLY A 52 -19.58 18.48 -10.78
N ASP A 53 -18.68 19.45 -10.86
CA ASP A 53 -19.02 20.87 -11.06
C ASP A 53 -19.14 21.27 -12.55
N MET A 54 -18.95 20.34 -13.49
CA MET A 54 -18.98 20.63 -14.93
C MET A 54 -20.31 20.26 -15.57
N GLU A 55 -20.82 21.12 -16.44
CA GLU A 55 -21.93 20.76 -17.31
C GLU A 55 -21.48 19.72 -18.35
N PRO A 56 -22.26 18.63 -18.55
CA PRO A 56 -21.91 17.61 -19.53
C PRO A 56 -21.86 18.19 -20.95
N GLY A 57 -20.69 18.11 -21.57
CA GLY A 57 -20.47 18.60 -22.94
C GLY A 57 -19.46 17.74 -23.67
N LEU A 58 -19.52 17.74 -25.01
CA LEU A 58 -18.67 16.92 -25.86
C LEU A 58 -17.17 17.18 -25.62
N ALA A 59 -16.80 18.42 -25.29
CA ALA A 59 -15.43 18.82 -24.96
C ALA A 59 -14.89 18.18 -23.67
N ASN A 60 -15.75 17.85 -22.71
CA ASN A 60 -15.37 17.31 -21.40
C ASN A 60 -15.68 15.81 -21.26
N LEU A 61 -16.31 15.19 -22.26
CA LEU A 61 -16.73 13.78 -22.21
C LEU A 61 -15.56 12.81 -21.95
N TRP A 62 -14.37 13.15 -22.45
CA TRP A 62 -13.16 12.36 -22.22
C TRP A 62 -12.74 12.31 -20.73
N LEU A 63 -13.01 13.36 -19.94
CA LEU A 63 -12.74 13.38 -18.50
C LEU A 63 -13.62 12.38 -17.75
N TYR A 64 -14.89 12.25 -18.17
CA TYR A 64 -15.81 11.24 -17.63
C TYR A 64 -15.36 9.82 -18.00
N GLY A 65 -14.88 9.63 -19.23
CA GLY A 65 -14.26 8.39 -19.66
C GLY A 65 -13.03 8.05 -18.82
N LEU A 66 -12.13 9.01 -18.62
CA LEU A 66 -10.93 8.88 -17.81
C LEU A 66 -11.27 8.51 -16.36
N HIS A 67 -12.24 9.18 -15.74
CA HIS A 67 -12.72 8.84 -14.40
C HIS A 67 -13.19 7.39 -14.33
N LYS A 68 -14.03 6.93 -15.28
CA LYS A 68 -14.48 5.53 -15.27
C LYS A 68 -13.31 4.55 -15.42
N THR A 69 -12.40 4.78 -16.35
CA THR A 69 -11.24 3.89 -16.60
C THR A 69 -10.30 3.82 -15.40
N ILE A 70 -9.96 4.95 -14.78
CA ILE A 70 -9.13 4.98 -13.57
C ILE A 70 -9.87 4.30 -12.41
N GLY A 71 -11.17 4.54 -12.25
CA GLY A 71 -11.99 3.88 -11.23
C GLY A 71 -12.00 2.36 -11.37
N PHE A 72 -12.16 1.84 -12.59
CA PHE A 72 -12.03 0.42 -12.88
C PHE A 72 -10.62 -0.11 -12.59
N GLY A 73 -9.57 0.66 -12.91
CA GLY A 73 -8.19 0.31 -12.55
C GLY A 73 -7.98 0.19 -11.05
N ILE A 74 -8.51 1.13 -10.26
CA ILE A 74 -8.48 1.09 -8.80
C ILE A 74 -9.21 -0.16 -8.29
N LEU A 75 -10.40 -0.45 -8.82
CA LEU A 75 -11.16 -1.65 -8.44
C LEU A 75 -10.35 -2.93 -8.70
N ALA A 76 -9.70 -3.04 -9.87
CA ALA A 76 -8.82 -4.16 -10.19
C ALA A 76 -7.63 -4.26 -9.21
N LEU A 77 -7.01 -3.14 -8.83
CA LEU A 77 -5.93 -3.12 -7.84
C LEU A 77 -6.42 -3.54 -6.44
N ILE A 78 -7.64 -3.17 -6.04
CA ILE A 78 -8.24 -3.62 -4.79
C ILE A 78 -8.41 -5.14 -4.80
N LEU A 79 -8.94 -5.71 -5.89
CA LEU A 79 -9.06 -7.17 -6.03
C LEU A 79 -7.69 -7.85 -6.00
N ALA A 80 -6.70 -7.31 -6.71
CA ALA A 80 -5.33 -7.79 -6.66
C ALA A 80 -4.75 -7.73 -5.25
N ARG A 81 -5.04 -6.67 -4.48
CA ARG A 81 -4.61 -6.52 -3.09
C ARG A 81 -5.25 -7.56 -2.18
N ILE A 82 -6.53 -7.83 -2.34
CA ILE A 82 -7.24 -8.87 -1.59
C ILE A 82 -6.64 -10.24 -1.92
N GLY A 83 -6.46 -10.56 -3.21
CA GLY A 83 -5.80 -11.80 -3.64
C GLY A 83 -4.38 -11.93 -3.08
N TRP A 84 -3.61 -10.83 -3.07
CA TRP A 84 -2.27 -10.80 -2.51
C TRP A 84 -2.26 -11.03 -0.99
N HIS A 85 -3.23 -10.48 -0.27
CA HIS A 85 -3.40 -10.71 1.16
C HIS A 85 -3.66 -12.18 1.50
N LEU A 86 -4.37 -12.91 0.63
CA LEU A 86 -4.60 -14.35 0.81
C LEU A 86 -3.33 -15.19 0.59
N ILE A 87 -2.46 -14.79 -0.34
CA ILE A 87 -1.24 -15.53 -0.69
C ILE A 87 -0.06 -15.16 0.23
N SER A 88 -0.02 -13.91 0.70
CA SER A 88 1.01 -13.39 1.59
C SER A 88 0.33 -12.76 2.82
N PRO A 89 -0.01 -13.59 3.83
CA PRO A 89 -0.59 -13.10 5.08
C PRO A 89 0.30 -11.99 5.65
N PRO A 90 -0.27 -10.89 6.14
CA PRO A 90 0.51 -9.85 6.78
C PRO A 90 1.15 -10.41 8.06
N PRO A 91 2.31 -9.87 8.46
CA PRO A 91 2.92 -10.23 9.72
C PRO A 91 1.96 -9.95 10.89
N PRO A 92 2.00 -10.77 11.95
CA PRO A 92 1.08 -10.63 13.08
C PRO A 92 1.17 -9.22 13.68
N PRO A 93 0.03 -8.63 14.08
CA PRO A 93 0.03 -7.30 14.65
C PRO A 93 0.91 -7.25 15.91
N LEU A 94 1.72 -6.20 16.02
CA LEU A 94 2.50 -5.86 17.21
C LEU A 94 1.54 -5.35 18.30
N GLY A 95 0.76 -6.24 18.90
CA GLY A 95 -0.19 -5.90 19.95
C GLY A 95 -0.99 -7.11 20.44
N PRO A 96 -1.57 -7.05 21.66
CA PRO A 96 -2.40 -8.13 22.17
C PRO A 96 -3.56 -8.42 21.21
N ARG A 97 -3.75 -9.69 20.85
CA ARG A 97 -4.85 -10.16 19.98
C ARG A 97 -6.21 -10.12 20.69
N THR A 98 -6.35 -9.33 21.75
CA THR A 98 -7.51 -9.33 22.64
C THR A 98 -8.39 -8.13 22.34
N ALA A 99 -9.68 -8.41 22.10
CA ALA A 99 -10.76 -7.43 21.95
C ALA A 99 -11.03 -6.57 23.20
N SER A 100 -10.12 -6.55 24.17
CA SER A 100 -10.27 -5.83 25.44
C SER A 100 -10.05 -4.31 25.33
N PHE A 101 -9.52 -3.80 24.20
CA PHE A 101 -9.35 -2.36 24.02
C PHE A 101 -10.69 -1.60 23.95
N TRP A 102 -11.77 -2.23 23.48
CA TRP A 102 -13.10 -1.63 23.42
C TRP A 102 -13.93 -1.78 24.68
N ALA A 103 -13.54 -2.68 25.59
CA ALA A 103 -14.29 -2.96 26.82
C ALA A 103 -13.95 -2.01 27.98
N ALA A 104 -12.98 -1.09 27.79
CA ALA A 104 -12.44 -0.23 28.83
C ALA A 104 -12.77 1.28 28.64
N ARG A 105 -13.66 1.63 27.71
CA ARG A 105 -14.15 3.00 27.49
C ARG A 105 -15.65 3.07 27.76
#